data_AF-A0A834IBF6-F1
#
_entry.id   AF-A0A834IBF6-F1
#
_cell.length_a   1.000
_cell.length_b   1.000
_cell.length_c   1.000
_cell.angle_alpha   90.00
_cell.angle_beta   90.00
_cell.angle_gamma   90.00
#
_symmetry.space_group_name_H-M   'P 1'
#
loop_
_entity.id
_entity.type
_entity.pdbx_description
1 polymer ?
#
loop_
_entity_poly.entity_id
_entity_poly.type
_entity_poly.pdbx_seq_one_letter_code
_entity_poly.pdbx_strand_id
1 'polypeptide(L)' 'MPRIIDIQGHKLIAALIGYFEKERDNGGSLLPVNSVRERVAAALNIRVHTVNNIAYKMKNNTLDSPKKTRRHTK' A
#
# COMPACT_ATOMS: atom_id res chain seq x y z
N MET A 1 16.11 -7.97 7.09
CA MET A 1 15.93 -6.51 7.26
C MET A 1 14.79 -6.07 6.34
N PRO A 2 13.74 -5.38 6.82
CA PRO A 2 12.68 -4.88 5.96
C PRO A 2 13.26 -3.91 4.92
N ARG A 3 12.90 -4.09 3.65
CA ARG A 3 13.39 -3.25 2.56
C ARG A 3 12.84 -1.83 2.73
N ILE A 4 13.73 -0.84 2.64
CA ILE A 4 13.30 0.57 2.54
C ILE A 4 12.71 0.74 1.13
N ILE A 5 11.44 1.13 1.07
CA ILE A 5 10.73 1.39 -0.17
C ILE A 5 10.79 2.90 -0.42
N ASP A 6 11.22 3.29 -1.61
CA ASP A 6 11.24 4.67 -2.03
C ASP A 6 9.84 5.15 -2.45
N ILE A 7 9.73 6.44 -2.79
CA ILE A 7 8.45 7.05 -3.20
C ILE A 7 7.88 6.34 -4.44
N GLN A 8 8.74 5.93 -5.38
CA GLN A 8 8.30 5.21 -6.58
C GLN A 8 7.75 3.83 -6.24
N GLY A 9 8.38 3.10 -5.33
CA GLY A 9 7.86 1.83 -4.84
C GLY A 9 6.53 1.97 -4.10
N HIS A 10 6.32 3.04 -3.34
CA HIS A 10 5.01 3.34 -2.75
C HIS A 10 3.92 3.55 -3.81
N LYS A 11 4.23 4.29 -4.88
CA LYS A 11 3.31 4.52 -6.00
C LYS A 11 2.99 3.23 -6.75
N LEU A 12 4.00 2.39 -6.97
CA LEU A 12 3.82 1.08 -7.62
C LEU A 12 2.91 0.15 -6.80
N ILE A 13 3.14 0.06 -5.48
CA ILE A 13 2.31 -0.74 -4.57
C ILE A 13 0.86 -0.24 -4.58
N ALA A 14 0.67 1.08 -4.52
CA ALA A 14 -0.65 1.69 -4.61
C ALA A 14 -1.35 1.35 -5.95
N ALA A 15 -0.65 1.49 -7.08
CA ALA A 15 -1.19 1.16 -8.39
C ALA A 15 -1.60 -0.32 -8.51
N LEU A 16 -0.77 -1.24 -8.00
CA LEU A 16 -1.07 -2.68 -7.95
C LEU A 16 -2.33 -2.95 -7.13
N ILE A 17 -2.43 -2.40 -5.93
CA ILE A 17 -3.62 -2.58 -5.07
C ILE A 17 -4.88 -2.03 -5.77
N GLY A 18 -4.77 -0.84 -6.37
CA GLY A 18 -5.87 -0.23 -7.12
C GLY A 18 -6.31 -1.05 -8.32
N TYR A 19 -5.38 -1.69 -9.03
CA TYR A 19 -5.68 -2.60 -10.14
C TYR A 19 -6.49 -3.81 -9.66
N PHE A 20 -6.05 -4.50 -8.61
CA PHE A 20 -6.75 -5.67 -8.09
C PHE A 20 -8.09 -5.33 -7.44
N GLU A 21 -8.24 -4.16 -6.81
CA GLU A 21 -9.55 -3.70 -6.31
C GLU A 21 -10.54 -3.50 -7.48
N LYS A 22 -10.11 -2.89 -8.59
CA LYS A 22 -10.94 -2.72 -9.80
C LYS A 22 -11.24 -4.04 -10.50
N GLU A 23 -10.26 -4.94 -10.57
CA GLU A 23 -10.44 -6.27 -11.15
C GLU A 23 -11.49 -7.07 -10.37
N ARG A 24 -11.46 -7.03 -9.03
CA ARG A 24 -12.49 -7.62 -8.18
C ARG A 24 -13.88 -7.04 -8.48
N ASP A 25 -13.98 -5.71 -8.53
CA ASP A 25 -15.27 -5.03 -8.75
C ASP A 25 -15.84 -5.33 -10.15
N ASN A 26 -14.99 -5.67 -11.12
CA ASN A 26 -15.38 -6.05 -12.48
C ASN A 26 -15.57 -7.57 -12.69
N GLY A 27 -15.63 -8.37 -11.61
CA GLY A 27 -15.87 -9.82 -11.70
C GLY A 27 -14.65 -10.66 -12.11
N GLY A 28 -13.43 -10.13 -11.97
CA GLY A 28 -12.18 -10.85 -12.19
C GLY A 28 -11.89 -11.90 -11.10
N SER A 29 -10.78 -12.64 -11.26
CA SER A 29 -10.47 -13.80 -10.40
C SER A 29 -10.41 -13.42 -8.92
N LEU A 30 -11.18 -14.16 -8.11
CA LEU A 30 -11.61 -13.90 -6.72
C LEU A 30 -10.50 -13.86 -5.65
N LEU A 31 -9.28 -13.40 -5.95
CA LEU A 31 -8.30 -13.22 -4.87
C LEU A 31 -8.81 -12.12 -3.94
N PRO A 32 -9.08 -12.43 -2.66
CA PRO A 32 -9.50 -11.41 -1.72
C PRO A 32 -8.41 -10.34 -1.67
N VAL A 33 -8.82 -9.07 -1.63
CA VAL A 33 -7.89 -7.92 -1.57
C VAL A 33 -6.89 -8.07 -0.41
N ASN A 34 -7.29 -8.72 0.69
CA ASN A 34 -6.40 -9.06 1.79
C ASN A 34 -5.27 -10.02 1.36
N SER A 35 -5.58 -11.09 0.64
CA SER A 35 -4.57 -12.03 0.12
C SER A 35 -3.63 -11.35 -0.88
N VAL A 36 -4.13 -10.39 -1.67
CA VAL A 36 -3.28 -9.57 -2.55
C VAL A 36 -2.28 -8.76 -1.73
N ARG A 37 -2.75 -8.08 -0.67
CA ARG A 37 -1.89 -7.28 0.21
C ARG A 37 -0.84 -8.13 0.94
N GLU A 38 -1.21 -9.33 1.38
CA GLU A 38 -0.29 -10.29 1.98
C GLU A 38 0.76 -10.80 0.99
N ARG A 39 0.36 -11.13 -0.25
CA ARG A 39 1.30 -11.53 -1.31
C ARG A 39 2.26 -10.41 -1.68
N VAL A 40 1.78 -9.18 -1.80
CA VAL A 40 2.62 -8.00 -2.05
C VAL A 40 3.60 -7.79 -0.91
N ALA A 41 3.14 -7.93 0.34
CA ALA A 41 4.00 -7.83 1.52
C ALA A 41 5.10 -8.91 1.52
N ALA A 42 4.74 -10.15 1.22
CA ALA A 42 5.67 -11.27 1.14
C ALA A 42 6.69 -11.09 -0.01
N ALA A 43 6.21 -10.73 -1.21
CA ALA A 43 7.05 -10.54 -2.40
C ALA A 43 8.07 -9.41 -2.23
N LEU A 44 7.67 -8.32 -1.58
CA LEU A 44 8.54 -7.16 -1.32
C LEU A 44 9.30 -7.26 0.01
N ASN A 45 9.12 -8.35 0.75
CA ASN A 45 9.69 -8.59 2.07
C ASN A 45 9.51 -7.37 3.01
N ILE A 46 8.27 -6.89 3.07
CA ILE A 46 7.83 -5.76 3.87
C ILE A 46 6.68 -6.18 4.76
N ARG A 47 6.43 -5.41 5.82
CA ARG A 47 5.31 -5.71 6.72
C ARG A 47 3.98 -5.45 6.01
N VAL A 48 3.00 -6.34 6.20
CA VAL A 48 1.61 -6.15 5.73
C VAL A 48 1.04 -4.81 6.21
N HIS A 49 1.41 -4.38 7.42
CA HIS A 49 1.03 -3.08 7.95
C HIS A 49 1.49 -1.89 7.07
N THR A 50 2.69 -1.98 6.47
CA THR A 50 3.19 -0.97 5.53
C THR A 50 2.32 -0.91 4.28
N VAL A 51 1.94 -2.06 3.74
CA VAL A 51 1.06 -2.17 2.57
C VAL A 51 -0.32 -1.60 2.86
N ASN A 52 -0.90 -1.92 4.02
CA ASN A 52 -2.18 -1.34 4.46
C ASN A 52 -2.12 0.18 4.61
N ASN A 53 -1.02 0.72 5.15
CA ASN A 53 -0.84 2.16 5.28
C ASN A 53 -0.71 2.84 3.91
N ILE A 54 0.00 2.21 2.96
CA ILE A 54 0.07 2.68 1.56
C ILE A 54 -1.32 2.68 0.91
N ALA A 55 -2.09 1.59 1.07
CA ALA A 55 -3.45 1.49 0.55
C ALA A 55 -4.37 2.58 1.14
N TYR A 56 -4.28 2.81 2.45
CA TYR A 56 -5.03 3.87 3.13
C TYR A 56 -4.67 5.26 2.60
N LYS A 57 -3.37 5.55 2.49
CA LYS A 57 -2.89 6.81 1.93
C LYS A 57 -3.32 7.01 0.48
N MET A 58 -3.36 5.94 -0.31
CA MET A 58 -3.88 5.98 -1.67
C MET A 58 -5.34 6.40 -1.71
N LYS A 59 -6.20 5.73 -0.92
CA LYS A 59 -7.64 6.07 -0.87
C LYS A 59 -7.90 7.50 -0.42
N ASN A 60 -7.06 8.02 0.47
CA ASN A 60 -7.17 9.38 0.97
C ASN A 60 -6.37 10.40 0.14
N ASN A 61 -5.76 10.00 -0.98
CA ASN A 61 -4.92 10.83 -1.83
C ASN A 61 -3.76 11.55 -1.09
N THR A 62 -3.21 10.91 -0.06
CA THR A 62 -2.13 11.43 0.83
C THR A 62 -0.80 10.69 0.66
N LEU A 63 -0.63 9.96 -0.44
CA LEU A 63 0.58 9.18 -0.75
C LEU A 63 1.85 10.03 -0.78
N ASP A 64 1.79 11.21 -1.41
CA ASP A 64 2.89 12.17 -1.51
C ASP A 64 2.93 13.17 -0.35
N SER A 65 2.02 13.05 0.63
CA SER A 65 2.02 13.98 1.76
C SER A 65 3.26 13.72 2.61
N PRO A 66 4.17 14.71 2.76
CA PRO A 66 5.29 14.57 3.68
C PRO A 66 4.72 14.27 5.06
N LYS A 67 5.29 13.25 5.71
CA LYS A 67 4.89 12.81 7.04
C LYS A 67 4.89 14.07 7.91
N LYS A 68 3.72 14.57 8.35
CA LYS A 68 3.64 15.68 9.31
C LYS A 68 4.39 15.20 10.54
N THR A 69 5.64 15.63 10.70
CA THR A 69 6.40 15.46 11.92
C THR A 69 5.55 16.13 13.00
N ARG A 70 4.91 15.31 13.86
CA ARG A 70 4.31 15.82 15.10
C ARG A 70 5.46 16.44 15.87
N ARG A 71 5.57 17.77 15.79
CA ARG A 71 6.43 18.53 16.70
C ARG A 71 5.89 18.25 18.08
N HIS A 72 6.63 17.48 18.86
CA HIS A 72 6.39 17.31 20.28
C HIS A 72 6.75 18.65 20.91
N THR A 73 5.78 19.56 21.01
CA THR A 73 5.91 20.74 21.86
C THR A 73 5.95 20.24 23.29
N LYS A 74 7.09 20.44 23.95
CA LYS A 74 7.24 20.32 25.40
C LYS A 74 6.52 21.49 26.06
#